data_AF-A0A921NKI0-F1
#
_entry.id   AF-A0A921NKI0-F1
#
_cell.length_a   1.000
_cell.length_b   1.000
_cell.length_c   1.000
_cell.angle_alpha   90.00
_cell.angle_beta   90.00
_cell.angle_gamma   90.00
#
_symmetry.space_group_name_H-M   'P 1'
#
loop_
_entity.id
_entity.type
_entity.pdbx_description
1 polymer ?
#
loop_
_entity_poly.entity_id
_entity_poly.type
_entity_poly.pdbx_seq_one_letter_code
_entity_poly.pdbx_strand_id
1 'polypeptide(L)'
;MADTPEQEIVSAISAAGWLQGDTVSGDALIEHISEEVLKGQFEGVAPAYWMLASHSCTVHARNLCDAPWIEWIAVKVKKKAFDKQLHALNPRTLHLQHAEKQVLELKIHKRVWTKRAVLPTLHRNPVITLSEENGQYFSYWMSERAP
;
A
#
# COMPACT_ATOMS: atom_id res chain seq x y z
N MET A 1 32.80 10.75 -6.04
CA MET A 1 32.26 11.23 -4.75
C MET A 1 31.49 10.06 -4.18
N ALA A 2 31.71 9.68 -2.92
CA ALA A 2 30.87 8.66 -2.29
C ALA A 2 29.47 9.24 -2.12
N ASP A 3 28.45 8.47 -2.49
CA ASP A 3 27.07 8.86 -2.28
C ASP A 3 26.81 9.01 -0.78
N THR A 4 26.01 10.00 -0.39
CA THR A 4 25.58 10.12 1.00
C THR A 4 24.65 8.94 1.35
N PRO A 5 24.54 8.53 2.62
CA PRO A 5 23.62 7.47 3.02
C PRO A 5 22.16 7.71 2.54
N GLU A 6 21.74 8.96 2.44
CA GLU A 6 20.43 9.32 1.91
C GLU A 6 20.31 9.11 0.39
N GLN A 7 21.38 9.41 -0.37
CA GLN A 7 21.42 9.17 -1.82
C GLN A 7 21.42 7.68 -2.14
N GLU A 8 22.09 6.85 -1.34
CA GLU A 8 22.04 5.40 -1.46
C GLU A 8 20.61 4.87 -1.25
N ILE A 9 19.90 5.37 -0.23
CA ILE A 9 18.50 5.01 0.03
C ILE A 9 17.60 5.42 -1.14
N VAL A 10 17.71 6.65 -1.65
CA VAL A 10 16.90 7.09 -2.78
C VAL A 10 17.17 6.27 -4.03
N SER A 11 18.43 5.93 -4.29
CA SER A 11 18.83 5.09 -5.41
C SER A 11 18.26 3.67 -5.27
N ALA A 12 18.32 3.09 -4.07
CA ALA A 12 17.73 1.79 -3.77
C ALA A 12 16.20 1.79 -3.97
N ILE A 13 15.50 2.84 -3.52
CA ILE A 13 14.05 2.99 -3.73
C ILE A 13 13.71 3.05 -5.21
N SER A 14 14.45 3.87 -5.96
CA SER A 14 14.26 4.05 -7.40
C SER A 14 14.49 2.75 -8.16
N ALA A 15 15.56 2.02 -7.82
CA ALA A 15 15.88 0.72 -8.40
C ALA A 15 14.85 -0.37 -8.03
N ALA A 16 14.30 -0.33 -6.81
CA ALA A 16 13.30 -1.28 -6.35
C ALA A 16 11.96 -1.12 -7.09
N GLY A 17 11.67 0.06 -7.66
CA GLY A 17 10.52 0.31 -8.52
C GLY A 17 9.18 0.16 -7.82
N TRP A 18 9.06 0.58 -6.55
CA TRP A 18 7.79 0.57 -5.82
C TRP A 18 6.69 1.32 -6.57
N LEU A 19 5.49 0.76 -6.62
CA LEU A 19 4.35 1.37 -7.29
C LEU A 19 3.17 1.42 -6.34
N GLN A 20 2.29 2.38 -6.58
CA GLN A 20 1.00 2.41 -5.91
C GLN A 20 0.24 1.10 -6.20
N GLY A 21 -0.32 0.49 -5.15
CA GLY A 21 -0.94 -0.83 -5.22
C GLY A 21 0.00 -1.98 -4.87
N ASP A 22 1.31 -1.75 -4.74
CA ASP A 22 2.23 -2.74 -4.19
C ASP A 22 1.83 -3.11 -2.75
N THR A 23 1.97 -4.38 -2.40
CA THR A 23 1.58 -4.89 -1.09
C THR A 23 2.75 -5.46 -0.33
N VAL A 24 2.67 -5.38 1.01
CA VAL A 24 3.57 -6.07 1.95
C VAL A 24 2.73 -6.83 2.97
N SER A 25 3.33 -7.80 3.66
CA SER A 25 2.64 -8.51 4.74
C SER A 25 2.29 -7.56 5.88
N GLY A 26 1.26 -7.92 6.65
CA GLY A 26 0.88 -7.22 7.88
C GLY A 26 2.03 -6.88 8.81
N ASP A 27 2.89 -7.86 9.03
CA ASP A 27 3.97 -7.75 9.99
C ASP A 27 5.11 -6.85 9.52
N ALA A 28 5.23 -6.63 8.19
CA ALA A 28 6.35 -5.92 7.59
C ALA A 28 6.47 -4.46 8.04
N LEU A 29 5.38 -3.84 8.53
CA LEU A 29 5.39 -2.45 9.00
C LEU A 29 5.32 -2.31 10.52
N ILE A 30 5.17 -3.40 11.29
CA ILE A 30 4.96 -3.33 12.76
C ILE A 30 6.09 -2.56 13.43
N GLU A 31 7.34 -2.86 13.08
CA GLU A 31 8.53 -2.22 13.66
C GLU A 31 8.68 -0.73 13.26
N HIS A 32 7.91 -0.29 12.27
CA HIS A 32 7.97 1.05 11.71
C HIS A 32 6.76 1.93 12.07
N ILE A 33 5.81 1.37 12.82
CA ILE A 33 4.61 2.04 13.32
C ILE A 33 4.71 2.06 14.85
N SER A 34 4.33 3.17 15.49
CA SER A 34 4.36 3.24 16.94
C SER A 34 3.36 2.25 17.58
N GLU A 35 3.72 1.70 18.73
CA GLU A 35 2.85 0.80 19.49
C GLU A 35 1.51 1.45 19.86
N GLU A 36 1.51 2.76 20.11
CA GLU A 36 0.30 3.55 20.35
C GLU A 36 -0.63 3.54 19.13
N VAL A 37 -0.11 3.71 17.92
CA VAL A 37 -0.90 3.67 16.68
C VAL A 37 -1.43 2.26 16.44
N LEU A 38 -0.62 1.23 16.67
CA LEU A 38 -1.07 -0.16 16.54
C LEU A 38 -2.18 -0.50 17.54
N LYS A 39 -2.03 -0.13 18.82
CA LYS A 39 -3.06 -0.35 19.83
C LYS A 39 -4.32 0.48 19.57
N GLY A 40 -4.17 1.76 19.29
CA GLY A 40 -5.29 2.69 19.13
C GLY A 40 -6.09 2.51 17.84
N GLN A 41 -5.44 2.15 16.73
CA GLN A 41 -6.12 2.04 15.43
C GLN A 41 -6.40 0.59 15.02
N PHE A 42 -5.64 -0.38 15.55
CA PHE A 42 -5.69 -1.78 15.12
C PHE A 42 -5.88 -2.76 16.28
N GLU A 43 -6.21 -2.28 17.49
CA GLU A 43 -6.43 -3.13 18.67
C GLU A 43 -5.21 -4.02 18.99
N GLY A 44 -4.01 -3.58 18.58
CA GLY A 44 -2.76 -4.32 18.77
C GLY A 44 -2.54 -5.47 17.77
N VAL A 45 -3.38 -5.60 16.74
CA VAL A 45 -3.28 -6.68 15.75
C VAL A 45 -2.89 -6.14 14.39
N ALA A 46 -1.84 -6.68 13.77
CA ALA A 46 -1.47 -6.29 12.42
C ALA A 46 -2.55 -6.69 11.39
N PRO A 47 -2.83 -5.84 10.39
CA PRO A 47 -3.71 -6.23 9.29
C PRO A 47 -3.06 -7.37 8.51
N ALA A 48 -3.80 -8.10 7.68
CA ALA A 48 -3.19 -9.16 6.87
C ALA A 48 -2.19 -8.60 5.84
N TYR A 49 -2.47 -7.41 5.30
CA TYR A 49 -1.67 -6.78 4.26
C TYR A 49 -1.74 -5.26 4.39
N TRP A 50 -0.65 -4.62 3.98
CA TRP A 50 -0.59 -3.20 3.70
C TRP A 50 -0.46 -2.98 2.21
N MET A 51 -1.12 -1.95 1.71
CA MET A 51 -1.03 -1.53 0.31
C MET A 51 -0.45 -0.12 0.24
N LEU A 52 0.57 0.06 -0.59
CA LEU A 52 1.22 1.34 -0.82
C LEU A 52 0.24 2.25 -1.58
N ALA A 53 -0.05 3.41 -1.00
CA ALA A 53 -1.02 4.37 -1.55
C ALA A 53 -0.40 5.70 -1.97
N SER A 54 0.88 5.91 -1.69
CA SER A 54 1.57 7.13 -2.06
C SER A 54 1.83 7.16 -3.57
N HIS A 55 1.24 8.12 -4.27
CA HIS A 55 1.44 8.32 -5.71
C HIS A 55 2.86 8.84 -6.05
N SER A 56 3.59 9.35 -5.05
CA SER A 56 4.86 10.06 -5.21
C SER A 56 6.09 9.25 -4.78
N CYS A 57 5.92 7.98 -4.39
CA CYS A 57 6.95 7.24 -3.68
C CYS A 57 8.21 6.88 -4.50
N THR A 58 8.22 6.96 -5.83
CA THR A 58 9.29 6.26 -6.58
C THR A 58 9.98 6.90 -7.75
N VAL A 59 9.42 7.87 -8.47
CA VAL A 59 10.07 8.32 -9.72
C VAL A 59 10.42 9.81 -9.72
N HIS A 60 9.69 10.62 -8.95
CA HIS A 60 9.83 12.08 -9.05
C HIS A 60 10.57 12.71 -7.86
N ALA A 61 10.58 12.06 -6.69
CA ALA A 61 11.18 12.60 -5.48
C ALA A 61 12.67 12.19 -5.36
N ARG A 62 13.55 13.05 -5.88
CA ARG A 62 15.01 12.81 -5.91
C ARG A 62 15.69 12.92 -4.54
N ASN A 63 15.03 13.50 -3.55
CA ASN A 63 15.52 13.58 -2.17
C ASN A 63 14.48 13.06 -1.17
N LEU A 64 14.95 12.59 -0.01
CA LEU A 64 14.06 12.19 1.09
C LEU A 64 13.24 13.38 1.59
N CYS A 65 13.81 14.59 1.60
CA CYS A 65 13.12 15.82 2.02
C CYS A 65 11.92 16.19 1.14
N ASP A 66 11.92 15.79 -0.13
CA ASP A 66 10.84 16.13 -1.08
C ASP A 66 9.56 15.33 -0.77
N ALA A 67 9.72 14.10 -0.27
CA ALA A 67 8.63 13.24 0.19
C ALA A 67 9.14 12.33 1.32
N PRO A 68 9.18 12.83 2.56
CA PRO A 68 9.80 12.11 3.68
C PRO A 68 8.92 10.98 4.23
N TRP A 69 7.62 11.05 3.96
CA TRP A 69 6.62 10.10 4.43
C TRP A 69 5.93 9.42 3.26
N ILE A 70 5.54 8.17 3.46
CA ILE A 70 4.71 7.42 2.53
C ILE A 70 3.48 6.89 3.26
N GLU A 71 2.38 6.86 2.52
CA GLU A 71 1.11 6.37 3.01
C GLU A 71 0.92 4.88 2.69
N TRP A 72 0.49 4.14 3.70
CA TRP A 72 0.09 2.76 3.62
C TRP A 72 -1.35 2.58 4.06
N ILE A 73 -2.03 1.63 3.44
CA ILE A 73 -3.41 1.32 3.75
C ILE A 73 -3.50 -0.11 4.21
N ALA A 74 -4.05 -0.28 5.41
CA ALA A 74 -4.50 -1.59 5.85
C ALA A 74 -5.72 -1.96 5.01
N VAL A 75 -5.53 -2.90 4.10
CA VAL A 75 -6.59 -3.41 3.24
C VAL A 75 -7.01 -4.78 3.72
N LYS A 76 -8.32 -4.95 3.97
CA LYS A 76 -8.90 -6.29 4.09
C LYS A 76 -9.18 -6.77 2.67
N VAL A 77 -8.47 -7.80 2.25
CA VAL A 77 -8.62 -8.39 0.91
C VAL A 77 -9.43 -9.67 1.01
N LYS A 78 -10.49 -9.77 0.22
CA LYS A 78 -11.29 -10.99 0.10
C LYS A 78 -11.40 -11.40 -1.35
N LYS A 79 -11.02 -12.63 -1.65
CA LYS A 79 -11.30 -13.28 -2.92
C LYS A 79 -12.76 -13.75 -2.91
N LYS A 80 -13.57 -13.28 -3.85
CA LYS A 80 -14.99 -13.65 -3.97
C LYS A 80 -15.31 -14.09 -5.40
N ALA A 81 -16.32 -14.96 -5.53
CA ALA A 81 -16.95 -15.21 -6.82
C ALA A 81 -17.74 -13.96 -7.26
N PHE A 82 -17.83 -13.75 -8.57
CA PHE A 82 -18.46 -12.55 -9.15
C PHE A 82 -19.94 -12.38 -8.72
N ASP A 83 -20.68 -13.47 -8.64
CA ASP A 83 -22.07 -13.54 -8.18
C ASP A 83 -22.27 -13.19 -6.70
N LYS A 84 -21.19 -13.13 -5.91
CA LYS A 84 -21.19 -12.81 -4.48
C LYS A 84 -20.69 -11.40 -4.16
N GLN A 85 -20.67 -10.51 -5.16
CA GLN A 85 -20.31 -9.10 -4.98
C GLN A 85 -21.44 -8.34 -4.24
N LEU A 86 -21.49 -8.51 -2.92
CA LEU A 86 -22.37 -7.75 -2.04
C LEU A 86 -21.69 -6.41 -1.68
N HIS A 87 -22.48 -5.34 -1.53
CA HIS A 87 -22.02 -3.98 -1.17
C HIS A 87 -21.24 -3.21 -2.25
N ALA A 88 -21.57 -3.37 -3.53
CA ALA A 88 -20.95 -2.62 -4.64
C ALA A 88 -21.07 -1.08 -4.53
N LEU A 89 -21.97 -0.57 -3.68
CA LEU A 89 -22.20 0.87 -3.48
C LEU A 89 -21.45 1.47 -2.28
N ASN A 90 -20.65 0.68 -1.53
CA ASN A 90 -19.89 1.23 -0.41
C ASN A 90 -18.63 1.96 -0.94
N PRO A 91 -18.48 3.27 -0.71
CA PRO A 91 -17.33 4.03 -1.22
C PRO A 91 -15.99 3.59 -0.62
N ARG A 92 -15.99 2.85 0.52
CA ARG A 92 -14.80 2.28 1.17
C ARG A 92 -14.49 0.85 0.75
N THR A 93 -15.22 0.31 -0.22
CA THR A 93 -14.97 -1.00 -0.81
C THR A 93 -14.71 -0.83 -2.31
N LEU A 94 -13.62 -1.41 -2.78
CA LEU A 94 -13.29 -1.51 -4.20
C LEU A 94 -13.35 -2.98 -4.62
N HIS A 95 -13.99 -3.25 -5.75
CA HIS A 95 -14.01 -4.59 -6.35
C HIS A 95 -13.20 -4.56 -7.63
N LEU A 96 -12.14 -5.37 -7.67
CA LEU A 96 -11.24 -5.48 -8.80
C LEU A 96 -11.39 -6.86 -9.43
N GLN A 97 -11.45 -6.93 -10.76
CA GLN A 97 -11.51 -8.22 -11.45
C GLN A 97 -10.15 -8.92 -11.32
N HIS A 98 -10.15 -10.16 -10.85
CA HIS A 98 -8.92 -10.95 -10.68
C HIS A 98 -8.84 -12.11 -11.67
N ALA A 99 -9.99 -12.70 -12.00
CA ALA A 99 -10.14 -13.73 -13.02
C ALA A 99 -11.56 -13.68 -13.60
N GLU A 100 -11.84 -14.48 -14.63
CA GLU A 100 -13.11 -14.50 -15.39
C GLU A 100 -14.38 -14.57 -14.51
N LYS A 101 -14.30 -15.19 -13.32
CA LYS A 101 -15.42 -15.29 -12.36
C LYS A 101 -15.03 -14.95 -10.93
N GLN A 102 -13.92 -14.24 -10.74
CA GLN A 102 -13.38 -13.94 -9.43
C GLN A 102 -13.03 -12.46 -9.30
N VAL A 103 -13.45 -11.88 -8.20
CA VAL A 103 -13.15 -10.49 -7.82
C VAL A 103 -12.33 -10.46 -6.53
N LEU A 104 -11.44 -9.48 -6.46
CA LEU A 104 -10.79 -9.05 -5.23
C LEU A 104 -11.62 -7.90 -4.64
N GLU A 105 -12.21 -8.14 -3.49
CA GLU A 105 -12.81 -7.09 -2.67
C GLU A 105 -11.72 -6.50 -1.76
N LEU A 106 -11.36 -5.26 -2.02
CA LEU A 106 -10.46 -4.46 -1.21
C LEU A 106 -11.29 -3.53 -0.34
N LYS A 107 -11.18 -3.67 0.98
CA LYS A 107 -11.84 -2.78 1.93
C LYS A 107 -10.80 -1.98 2.70
N ILE A 108 -10.87 -0.65 2.61
CA ILE A 108 -10.03 0.25 3.41
C ILE A 108 -10.42 0.08 4.88
N HIS A 109 -9.45 -0.31 5.70
CA HIS A 109 -9.63 -0.40 7.14
C HIS A 109 -9.12 0.87 7.83
N LYS A 110 -7.83 1.16 7.68
CA LYS A 110 -7.10 2.26 8.32
C LYS A 110 -5.91 2.67 7.45
N ARG A 111 -5.37 3.87 7.70
CA ARG A 111 -4.21 4.44 7.01
C ARG A 111 -3.11 4.69 8.02
N VAL A 112 -1.85 4.45 7.63
CA VAL A 112 -0.66 4.74 8.44
C VAL A 112 0.41 5.36 7.57
N TRP A 113 1.30 6.12 8.19
CA TRP A 113 2.42 6.76 7.51
C TRP A 113 3.71 6.25 8.12
N THR A 114 4.66 5.90 7.27
CA THR A 114 6.02 5.55 7.66
C THR A 114 7.02 6.43 6.94
N LYS A 115 8.25 6.51 7.45
CA LYS A 115 9.32 7.20 6.74
C LYS A 115 9.55 6.51 5.41
N ARG A 116 9.71 7.27 4.32
CA ARG A 116 9.98 6.72 2.98
C ARG A 116 11.22 5.81 2.95
N ALA A 117 12.20 6.09 3.83
CA ALA A 117 13.42 5.30 3.99
C ALA A 117 13.19 3.83 4.38
N VAL A 118 11.97 3.43 4.76
CA VAL A 118 11.63 2.03 5.02
C VAL A 118 11.54 1.18 3.75
N LEU A 119 11.22 1.76 2.59
CA LEU A 119 10.94 0.99 1.37
C LEU A 119 12.02 -0.02 0.96
N PRO A 120 13.33 0.27 1.08
CA PRO A 120 14.37 -0.71 0.77
C PRO A 120 14.42 -1.92 1.71
N THR A 121 13.86 -1.81 2.93
CA THR A 121 13.88 -2.89 3.93
C THR A 121 12.67 -3.81 3.82
N LEU A 122 11.71 -3.49 2.95
CA LEU A 122 10.46 -4.23 2.81
C LEU A 122 10.52 -5.24 1.68
N HIS A 123 9.79 -6.34 1.84
CA HIS A 123 9.58 -7.34 0.80
C HIS A 123 8.14 -7.31 0.30
N ARG A 124 7.98 -7.17 -1.02
CA ARG A 124 6.66 -7.24 -1.67
C ARG A 124 6.02 -8.59 -1.42
N ASN A 125 4.71 -8.58 -1.21
CA ASN A 125 3.90 -9.78 -1.08
C ASN A 125 3.28 -10.15 -2.43
N PRO A 126 3.74 -11.22 -3.10
CA PRO A 126 3.25 -11.58 -4.43
C PRO A 126 1.80 -12.11 -4.42
N VAL A 127 1.25 -12.45 -3.26
CA VAL A 127 -0.10 -13.06 -3.15
C VAL A 127 -1.20 -12.08 -3.57
N ILE A 128 -0.95 -10.78 -3.40
CA ILE A 128 -1.90 -9.69 -3.68
C ILE A 128 -1.16 -8.59 -4.42
N THR A 129 -0.49 -8.95 -5.51
CA THR A 129 -0.03 -7.97 -6.48
C THR A 129 -1.16 -7.69 -7.47
N LEU A 130 -1.52 -6.42 -7.62
CA LEU A 130 -2.51 -6.00 -8.61
C LEU A 130 -1.89 -6.02 -10.00
N SER A 131 -2.68 -6.37 -11.02
CA SER A 131 -2.30 -6.08 -12.41
C SER A 131 -2.20 -4.56 -12.61
N GLU A 132 -1.51 -4.13 -13.66
CA GLU A 132 -1.35 -2.70 -13.98
C GLU A 132 -2.70 -1.97 -14.04
N GLU A 133 -3.67 -2.53 -14.76
CA GLU A 133 -5.04 -2.00 -14.86
C GLU A 133 -5.74 -1.89 -13.50
N ASN A 134 -5.66 -2.95 -12.68
CA ASN A 134 -6.22 -2.93 -11.33
C ASN A 134 -5.51 -1.94 -10.40
N GLY A 135 -4.21 -1.72 -10.62
CA GLY A 135 -3.42 -0.69 -9.95
C GLY A 135 -3.90 0.71 -10.32
N GLN A 136 -4.26 0.96 -11.58
CA GLN A 136 -4.84 2.23 -12.03
C GLN A 136 -6.22 2.46 -11.38
N TYR A 137 -7.09 1.44 -11.35
CA TYR A 137 -8.39 1.54 -10.69
C TYR A 137 -8.26 1.78 -9.18
N PHE A 138 -7.34 1.08 -8.53
CA PHE A 138 -7.01 1.33 -7.14
C PHE A 138 -6.53 2.77 -6.95
N SER A 139 -5.67 3.27 -7.84
CA SER A 139 -5.12 4.62 -7.75
C SER A 139 -6.18 5.70 -7.87
N TYR A 140 -7.07 5.57 -8.86
CA TYR A 140 -8.22 6.45 -9.03
C TYR A 140 -9.18 6.38 -7.83
N TRP A 141 -9.48 5.18 -7.34
CA TRP A 141 -10.32 5.02 -6.17
C TRP A 141 -9.72 5.70 -4.94
N MET A 142 -8.40 5.64 -4.79
CA MET A 142 -7.68 6.29 -3.71
C MET A 142 -7.68 7.82 -3.79
N SER A 143 -7.58 8.39 -5.01
CA SER A 143 -7.65 9.85 -5.18
C SER A 143 -9.04 10.40 -4.91
N GLU A 144 -10.10 9.69 -5.28
CA GLU A 144 -11.49 10.13 -5.13
C GLU A 144 -12.05 9.91 -3.71
N ARG A 145 -11.44 9.01 -2.94
CA ARG A 145 -11.91 8.59 -1.61
C ARG A 145 -10.91 8.92 -0.50
N ALA A 146 -9.90 9.75 -0.80
CA ALA A 146 -9.09 10.45 0.18
C ALA A 146 -9.88 11.68 0.69
N PRO A 147 -10.42 11.66 1.93
CA PRO A 147 -10.71 12.92 2.61
C PRO A 147 -9.42 13.68 2.93
#